data_AF-A0A139BQC8-F1
#
_entry.id   AF-A0A139BQC8-F1
#
_cell.length_a   1.000
_cell.length_b   1.000
_cell.length_c   1.000
_cell.angle_alpha   90.00
_cell.angle_beta   90.00
_cell.angle_gamma   90.00
#
_symmetry.space_group_name_H-M   'P 1'
#
loop_
_entity.id
_entity.type
_entity.pdbx_description
1 polymer ?
#
loop_
_entity_poly.entity_id
_entity_poly.type
_entity_poly.pdbx_seq_one_letter_code
_entity_poly.pdbx_strand_id
1 'polypeptide(L)'
;MNRQPVKEQAMDIKEAYKQKLAAQLKEWDAQINLLEAKAGNAAADINVSRAKVIHELRAKQRMASEKLKELGKTGGEAWDQVKVTADNIWDELKTGVAEARSKFK
;
A
#
# COMPACT_ATOMS: atom_id res chain seq x y z
N MET A 1 24.67 33.14 4.84
CA MET A 1 24.08 32.05 4.02
C MET A 1 23.18 31.22 4.95
N ASN A 2 21.96 31.69 5.23
CA ASN A 2 21.04 31.02 6.16
C ASN A 2 20.24 29.96 5.40
N ARG A 3 20.69 28.70 5.45
CA ARG A 3 19.78 27.58 5.18
C ARG A 3 18.86 27.44 6.39
N GLN A 4 17.56 27.62 6.17
CA GLN A 4 16.55 27.53 7.22
C GLN A 4 16.41 26.06 7.68
N PRO A 5 16.65 25.73 8.96
CA PRO A 5 16.61 24.35 9.48
C PRO A 5 15.22 23.69 9.35
N VAL A 6 14.17 24.49 9.25
CA VAL A 6 12.78 24.01 9.14
C VAL A 6 12.51 23.29 7.81
N LYS A 7 13.18 23.68 6.72
CA LYS A 7 12.98 23.06 5.40
C LYS A 7 13.59 21.66 5.33
N GLU A 8 14.69 21.42 6.03
CA GLU A 8 15.37 20.12 6.09
C GLU A 8 14.55 19.11 6.90
N GLN A 9 14.03 19.51 8.07
CA GLN A 9 13.16 18.66 8.90
C GLN A 9 11.88 18.22 8.15
N ALA A 10 11.27 19.13 7.39
CA ALA A 10 10.08 18.81 6.60
C ALA A 10 10.37 17.80 5.47
N MET A 11 11.57 17.83 4.88
CA MET A 11 11.99 16.84 3.89
C MET A 11 12.21 15.46 4.52
N ASP A 12 12.90 15.40 5.65
CA ASP A 12 13.11 14.16 6.43
C ASP A 12 11.79 13.47 6.80
N ILE A 13 10.80 14.22 7.30
CA ILE A 13 9.48 13.66 7.67
C ILE A 13 8.76 13.06 6.47
N LYS A 14 8.82 13.74 5.31
CA LYS A 14 8.20 13.25 4.07
C LYS A 14 8.89 11.99 3.56
N GLU A 15 10.22 11.91 3.67
CA GLU A 15 10.98 10.73 3.29
C GLU A 15 10.73 9.54 4.22
N ALA A 16 10.75 9.75 5.54
CA ALA A 16 10.42 8.73 6.51
C ALA A 16 9.00 8.17 6.30
N TYR A 17 8.03 9.05 6.01
CA TYR A 17 6.67 8.64 5.68
C TYR A 17 6.63 7.77 4.41
N LYS A 18 7.29 8.19 3.32
CA LYS A 18 7.38 7.39 2.08
C LYS A 18 8.04 6.02 2.33
N GLN A 19 9.11 5.97 3.12
CA GLN A 19 9.80 4.71 3.44
C GLN A 19 8.90 3.76 4.24
N LYS A 20 8.17 4.28 5.23
CA LYS A 20 7.18 3.49 5.99
C LYS A 20 6.13 2.89 5.06
N LEU A 21 5.55 3.70 4.19
CA LEU A 21 4.55 3.27 3.21
C LEU A 21 5.12 2.19 2.27
N ALA A 22 6.35 2.39 1.76
CA ALA A 22 7.04 1.43 0.89
C ALA A 22 7.26 0.07 1.59
N ALA A 23 7.69 0.09 2.86
CA ALA A 23 7.92 -1.11 3.64
C ALA A 23 6.61 -1.89 3.86
N GLN A 24 5.51 -1.18 4.17
CA GLN A 24 4.19 -1.81 4.32
C GLN A 24 3.70 -2.43 3.02
N LEU A 25 3.89 -1.75 1.88
CA LEU A 25 3.52 -2.33 0.58
C LEU A 25 4.29 -3.61 0.26
N LYS A 26 5.58 -3.66 0.62
CA LYS A 26 6.38 -4.87 0.46
C LYS A 26 5.89 -6.00 1.36
N GLU A 27 5.48 -5.68 2.58
CA GLU A 27 4.89 -6.66 3.50
C GLU A 27 3.56 -7.23 2.97
N TRP A 28 2.70 -6.36 2.44
CA TRP A 28 1.43 -6.79 1.85
C TRP A 28 1.62 -7.54 0.55
N ASP A 29 2.61 -7.20 -0.27
CA ASP A 29 2.98 -7.96 -1.46
C ASP A 29 3.27 -9.43 -1.10
N ALA A 30 4.14 -9.63 -0.11
CA ALA A 30 4.48 -10.97 0.37
C ALA A 30 3.26 -11.72 0.92
N GLN A 31 2.36 -11.03 1.63
CA GLN A 31 1.11 -11.63 2.12
C GLN A 31 0.17 -12.02 0.97
N ILE A 32 0.01 -11.18 -0.04
CA ILE A 32 -0.82 -11.46 -1.22
C ILE A 32 -0.23 -12.62 -2.02
N ASN A 33 1.10 -12.66 -2.23
CA ASN A 33 1.80 -13.79 -2.87
C ASN A 33 1.50 -15.12 -2.12
N LEU A 34 1.52 -15.09 -0.79
CA LEU A 34 1.22 -16.27 0.02
C LEU A 34 -0.26 -16.70 -0.12
N LEU A 35 -1.19 -15.76 -0.16
CA LEU A 35 -2.61 -16.04 -0.38
C LEU A 35 -2.85 -16.64 -1.78
N GLU A 36 -2.15 -16.14 -2.80
CA GLU A 36 -2.20 -16.64 -4.16
C GLU A 36 -1.70 -18.08 -4.27
N ALA A 37 -0.56 -18.39 -3.65
CA ALA A 37 -0.06 -19.76 -3.58
C ALA A 37 -1.04 -20.71 -2.85
N LYS A 38 -1.70 -20.25 -1.78
CA LYS A 38 -2.72 -21.02 -1.05
C LYS A 38 -4.00 -21.22 -1.86
N ALA A 39 -4.38 -20.26 -2.70
CA ALA A 39 -5.52 -20.40 -3.59
C ALA A 39 -5.28 -21.49 -4.64
N GLY A 40 -4.07 -21.62 -5.19
CA GLY A 40 -3.75 -22.66 -6.19
C GLY A 40 -4.01 -24.10 -5.72
N ASN A 41 -4.01 -24.34 -4.41
CA ASN A 41 -4.17 -25.68 -3.82
C ASN A 41 -5.61 -26.03 -3.37
N ALA A 42 -6.59 -25.13 -3.53
CA ALA A 42 -7.96 -25.36 -3.09
C ALA A 42 -8.89 -25.90 -4.19
N ALA A 43 -10.10 -26.34 -3.80
CA ALA A 43 -11.13 -26.82 -4.72
C ALA A 43 -11.58 -25.72 -5.70
N ALA A 44 -11.99 -26.11 -6.91
CA ALA A 44 -12.25 -25.18 -8.02
C ALA A 44 -13.21 -24.01 -7.70
N ASP A 45 -14.32 -24.27 -6.99
CA ASP A 45 -15.26 -23.22 -6.56
C ASP A 45 -14.66 -22.22 -5.57
N ILE A 46 -13.87 -22.74 -4.62
CA ILE A 46 -13.16 -21.92 -3.63
C ILE A 46 -12.08 -21.07 -4.33
N ASN A 47 -11.47 -21.60 -5.39
CA ASN A 47 -10.45 -20.88 -6.17
C ASN A 47 -11.01 -19.66 -6.87
N VAL A 48 -12.24 -19.69 -7.40
CA VAL A 48 -12.84 -18.53 -8.07
C VAL A 48 -13.05 -17.37 -7.09
N SER A 49 -13.62 -17.64 -5.91
CA SER A 49 -13.85 -16.61 -4.89
C SER A 49 -12.52 -16.05 -4.34
N ARG A 50 -11.55 -16.93 -4.06
CA ARG A 50 -10.22 -16.53 -3.59
C ARG A 50 -9.45 -15.73 -4.65
N ALA A 51 -9.50 -16.13 -5.92
CA ALA A 51 -8.87 -15.42 -7.02
C ALA A 51 -9.44 -14.02 -7.20
N LYS A 52 -10.75 -13.82 -7.04
CA LYS A 52 -11.37 -12.48 -7.05
C LYS A 52 -10.79 -11.60 -5.95
N VAL A 53 -10.74 -12.09 -4.71
CA VAL A 53 -10.18 -11.34 -3.58
C VAL A 53 -8.70 -10.99 -3.83
N ILE A 54 -7.89 -11.94 -4.29
CA ILE A 54 -6.48 -11.68 -4.63
C ILE A 54 -6.38 -10.60 -5.72
N HIS A 55 -7.20 -10.68 -6.76
CA HIS A 55 -7.20 -9.70 -7.85
C HIS A 55 -7.52 -8.28 -7.35
N GLU A 56 -8.53 -8.13 -6.48
CA GLU A 56 -8.88 -6.85 -5.86
C GLU A 56 -7.73 -6.31 -5.01
N LEU A 57 -7.08 -7.15 -4.21
CA LEU A 57 -5.92 -6.75 -3.41
C LEU A 57 -4.73 -6.31 -4.29
N ARG A 58 -4.48 -7.00 -5.39
CA ARG A 58 -3.45 -6.60 -6.36
C ARG A 58 -3.77 -5.26 -7.01
N ALA A 59 -5.03 -5.00 -7.32
CA ALA A 59 -5.44 -3.70 -7.86
C ALA A 59 -5.18 -2.57 -6.85
N LYS A 60 -5.62 -2.75 -5.60
CA LYS A 60 -5.37 -1.80 -4.51
C LYS A 60 -3.88 -1.58 -4.24
N GLN A 61 -3.08 -2.65 -4.27
CA GLN A 61 -1.62 -2.59 -4.13
C GLN A 61 -0.98 -1.73 -5.25
N ARG A 62 -1.42 -1.89 -6.50
CA ARG A 62 -0.93 -1.06 -7.61
C ARG A 62 -1.28 0.40 -7.40
N MET A 63 -2.54 0.71 -7.03
CA MET A 63 -2.97 2.07 -6.75
C MET A 63 -2.16 2.72 -5.62
N ALA A 64 -1.90 1.97 -4.54
CA ALA A 64 -1.04 2.41 -3.44
C ALA A 64 0.38 2.68 -3.92
N SER A 65 0.97 1.79 -4.73
CA SER A 65 2.30 2.00 -5.31
C SER A 65 2.36 3.22 -6.21
N GLU A 66 1.30 3.52 -6.97
CA GLU A 66 1.23 4.71 -7.81
C GLU A 66 1.13 5.98 -6.96
N LYS A 67 0.32 5.97 -5.90
CA LYS A 67 0.26 7.10 -4.96
C LYS A 67 1.55 7.34 -4.20
N LEU A 68 2.32 6.30 -3.87
CA LEU A 68 3.65 6.49 -3.30
C LEU A 68 4.61 7.19 -4.27
N LYS A 69 4.56 6.83 -5.56
CA LYS A 69 5.35 7.50 -6.60
C LYS A 69 4.92 8.95 -6.76
N GLU A 70 3.62 9.22 -6.71
CA GLU A 70 3.07 10.58 -6.75
C GLU A 70 3.53 11.42 -5.54
N LEU A 71 3.46 10.87 -4.33
CA LEU A 71 3.99 11.50 -3.10
C LEU A 71 5.49 11.83 -3.19
N GLY A 72 6.26 11.05 -3.94
CA GLY A 72 7.68 11.30 -4.18
C GLY A 72 7.94 12.45 -5.15
N LYS A 73 7.00 12.74 -6.05
CA LYS A 73 7.09 13.80 -7.08
C LYS A 73 6.43 15.10 -6.61
N THR A 74 5.39 15.00 -5.78
CA THR A 74 4.65 16.15 -5.27
C THR A 74 5.38 16.81 -4.12
N GLY A 75 5.54 18.13 -4.16
CA GLY A 75 6.12 18.95 -3.10
C GLY A 75 5.14 19.99 -2.56
N GLY A 76 5.57 20.77 -1.57
CA GLY A 76 4.80 21.91 -1.04
C GLY A 76 3.44 21.52 -0.46
N GLU A 77 2.44 22.40 -0.62
CA GLU A 77 1.06 22.28 -0.11
C GLU A 77 0.26 21.14 -0.78
N ALA A 78 0.58 20.80 -2.03
CA ALA A 78 -0.08 19.69 -2.72
C ALA A 78 0.25 18.32 -2.10
N TRP A 79 1.34 18.23 -1.32
CA TRP A 79 1.77 16.98 -0.70
C TRP A 79 0.75 16.45 0.33
N ASP A 80 0.15 17.34 1.13
CA ASP A 80 -0.84 16.95 2.13
C ASP A 80 -2.12 16.37 1.51
N GLN A 81 -2.57 16.93 0.38
CA GLN A 81 -3.73 16.41 -0.34
C GLN A 81 -3.47 15.02 -0.95
N VAL A 82 -2.27 14.82 -1.53
CA VAL A 82 -1.86 13.50 -2.05
C VAL A 82 -1.71 12.51 -0.90
N LYS A 83 -1.19 12.95 0.26
CA LYS A 83 -1.04 12.12 1.45
C LYS A 83 -2.38 11.60 1.95
N VAL A 84 -3.40 12.46 2.08
CA VAL A 84 -4.74 12.03 2.52
C VAL A 84 -5.30 10.95 1.59
N THR A 85 -5.11 11.11 0.28
CA THR A 85 -5.55 10.12 -0.70
C THR A 85 -4.76 8.81 -0.58
N ALA A 86 -3.44 8.90 -0.35
CA ALA A 86 -2.60 7.73 -0.11
C ALA A 86 -3.02 7.00 1.17
N ASP A 87 -3.22 7.71 2.29
CA ASP A 87 -3.65 7.13 3.57
C ASP A 87 -4.95 6.32 3.40
N ASN A 88 -5.94 6.85 2.69
CA ASN A 88 -7.20 6.13 2.41
C ASN A 88 -6.96 4.80 1.67
N ILE A 89 -6.18 4.81 0.60
CA ILE A 89 -5.86 3.60 -0.17
C ILE A 89 -5.08 2.60 0.71
N TRP A 90 -4.19 3.10 1.57
CA TRP A 90 -3.44 2.26 2.51
C TRP A 90 -4.35 1.55 3.51
N ASP A 91 -5.33 2.26 4.09
CA ASP A 91 -6.28 1.66 5.02
C ASP A 91 -7.21 0.65 4.33
N GLU A 92 -7.65 0.92 3.11
CA GLU A 92 -8.43 -0.02 2.32
C GLU A 92 -7.65 -1.29 1.97
N LEU A 93 -6.38 -1.16 1.62
CA LEU A 93 -5.50 -2.28 1.31
C LEU A 93 -5.20 -3.10 2.58
N LYS A 94 -4.88 -2.43 3.68
CA LYS A 94 -4.66 -3.06 4.99
C LYS A 94 -5.86 -3.90 5.42
N THR A 95 -7.05 -3.31 5.33
CA THR A 95 -8.31 -3.97 5.69
C THR A 95 -8.53 -5.18 4.78
N GLY A 96 -8.40 -5.01 3.46
CA GLY A 96 -8.57 -6.11 2.52
C GLY A 96 -7.59 -7.26 2.74
N VAL A 97 -6.30 -6.98 3.02
CA VAL A 97 -5.31 -8.02 3.31
C VAL A 97 -5.65 -8.76 4.60
N ALA A 98 -6.07 -8.05 5.65
CA ALA A 98 -6.49 -8.66 6.91
C ALA A 98 -7.73 -9.57 6.73
N GLU A 99 -8.73 -9.10 5.98
CA GLU A 99 -9.93 -9.89 5.65
C GLU A 99 -9.58 -11.12 4.82
N ALA A 100 -8.74 -10.98 3.79
CA ALA A 100 -8.31 -12.10 2.98
C ALA A 100 -7.52 -13.13 3.82
N ARG A 101 -6.63 -12.69 4.71
CA ARG A 101 -5.95 -13.58 5.64
C ARG A 101 -6.91 -14.36 6.54
N SER A 102 -8.01 -13.74 6.96
CA SER A 102 -9.05 -14.41 7.74
C SER A 102 -9.82 -15.45 6.90
N LYS A 103 -10.21 -15.09 5.67
CA LYS A 103 -10.94 -15.97 4.73
C LYS A 103 -10.13 -17.15 4.19
N PHE A 104 -8.80 -17.04 4.21
CA PHE A 104 -7.86 -18.06 3.71
C PHE A 104 -7.19 -18.87 4.83
N LYS A 105 -7.60 -18.65 6.09
CA LYS A 105 -7.27 -19.54 7.20
C LYS A 105 -8.00 -20.87 7.02
#